data_AF-A0A936Q204-F1
#
_entry.id   AF-A0A936Q204-F1
#
_cell.length_a   1.000
_cell.length_b   1.000
_cell.length_c   1.000
_cell.angle_alpha   90.00
_cell.angle_beta   90.00
_cell.angle_gamma   90.00
#
_symmetry.space_group_name_H-M   'P 1'
#
loop_
_entity.id
_entity.type
_entity.pdbx_description
1 polymer ?
#
loop_
_entity_poly.entity_id
_entity_poly.type
_entity_poly.pdbx_seq_one_letter_code
_entity_poly.pdbx_strand_id
1 'polypeptide(L)'
;MSQLALDRLGIPPEHQEKVSPDAPLNTRLAVAKGLLPLAPEVLVNLAFVLIGDADRKVSRAAMKTLKTMPEDTLVRCVTQLTHPRLLDLLSVQRPEDEALMEAIYKVTNAEDGTCLRIAEAAEGDLLEAVLRNQERLLITPPIYLALLRNPRVTPADRDRVASFLKLHRCLPTVPPELGGPKAAAGVAAASEEEEPERELSEAEAEAIEAALMAPPPKDAPPRPKTKRAPPPVMDEATTMRLAVEAEVEAALAGLPSPMSNPEVAEALKLSREKRQALGELGGGFAVDLGKDAWGFPLELIKDKDETSAEEQLTLVEQIKAMSPGKKIKLAYLGNAEARKILLRDSNKVVVIAVVRSKRMSDNELLSAAGNRNLPREVFREISMDKEAIRKYPIKLALANNPRVPVNISIGLLKDLTKADLAKIAKNKNVSSVLSGLALKKMKE
;
A
#
# COMPACT_ATOMS: atom_id res chain seq x y z
N MET A 1 5.42 -9.28 22.35
CA MET A 1 5.10 -8.08 21.56
C MET A 1 5.86 -6.91 22.18
N SER A 2 6.75 -6.24 21.43
CA SER A 2 7.48 -5.08 21.95
C SER A 2 6.53 -3.87 22.10
N GLN A 3 6.71 -3.07 23.17
CA GLN A 3 5.85 -1.91 23.47
C GLN A 3 5.72 -0.93 22.29
N LEU A 4 6.80 -0.77 21.51
CA LEU A 4 6.86 0.03 20.27
C LEU A 4 5.83 -0.37 19.19
N ALA A 5 5.32 -1.59 19.21
CA ALA A 5 4.31 -2.06 18.26
C ALA A 5 2.88 -1.63 18.63
N LEU A 6 2.60 -1.45 19.92
CA LEU A 6 1.26 -1.11 20.44
C LEU A 6 0.95 0.38 20.28
N ASP A 7 1.95 1.24 20.45
CA ASP A 7 1.83 2.69 20.19
C ASP A 7 1.41 2.96 18.74
N ARG A 8 1.93 2.18 17.79
CA ARG A 8 1.61 2.29 16.36
C ARG A 8 0.19 1.87 16.01
N LEU A 9 -0.47 1.10 16.88
CA LEU A 9 -1.87 0.75 16.75
C LEU A 9 -2.81 1.83 17.30
N GLY A 10 -2.29 2.96 17.78
CA GLY A 10 -3.10 4.05 18.35
C GLY A 10 -3.73 3.69 19.69
N ILE A 11 -3.12 2.74 20.43
CA ILE A 11 -3.61 2.32 21.74
C ILE A 11 -3.02 3.26 22.81
N PRO A 12 -3.85 3.94 23.63
CA PRO A 12 -3.35 4.77 24.73
C PRO A 12 -2.50 3.95 25.72
N PRO A 13 -1.41 4.52 26.26
CA PRO A 13 -0.47 3.79 27.13
C PRO A 13 -1.16 3.17 28.36
N GLU A 14 -2.17 3.84 28.91
CA GLU A 14 -3.00 3.38 30.04
C GLU A 14 -3.71 2.03 29.79
N HIS A 15 -3.84 1.63 28.52
CA HIS A 15 -4.54 0.41 28.13
C HIS A 15 -3.59 -0.66 27.58
N GLN A 16 -2.33 -0.30 27.27
CA GLN A 16 -1.34 -1.26 26.77
C GLN A 16 -0.94 -2.27 27.85
N GLU A 17 -0.79 -1.82 29.10
CA GLU A 17 -0.47 -2.70 30.23
C GLU A 17 -1.53 -3.80 30.42
N LYS A 18 -2.80 -3.48 30.15
CA LYS A 18 -3.94 -4.40 30.32
C LYS A 18 -3.96 -5.55 29.31
N VAL A 19 -3.21 -5.43 28.22
CA VAL A 19 -3.15 -6.40 27.11
C VAL A 19 -1.75 -7.00 26.97
N SER A 20 -0.82 -6.65 27.87
CA SER A 20 0.48 -7.30 27.97
C SER A 20 0.32 -8.80 28.27
N PRO A 21 1.27 -9.67 27.82
CA PRO A 21 1.24 -11.10 28.13
C PRO A 21 1.24 -11.38 29.64
N ASP A 22 1.86 -10.49 30.42
CA ASP A 22 1.99 -10.57 31.88
C ASP A 22 0.72 -10.11 32.61
N ALA A 23 -0.24 -9.51 31.90
CA ALA A 23 -1.48 -9.05 32.50
C ALA A 23 -2.35 -10.23 33.01
N PRO A 24 -3.06 -10.05 34.13
CA PRO A 24 -3.95 -11.07 34.68
C PRO A 24 -4.96 -11.59 33.64
N LEU A 25 -5.25 -12.89 33.68
CA LEU A 25 -6.19 -13.51 32.73
C LEU A 25 -7.56 -12.82 32.74
N ASN A 26 -8.06 -12.45 33.92
CA ASN A 26 -9.36 -11.80 34.09
C ASN A 26 -9.40 -10.42 33.43
N THR A 27 -8.30 -9.65 33.48
CA THR A 27 -8.25 -8.33 32.84
C THR A 27 -8.22 -8.46 31.32
N ARG A 28 -7.41 -9.39 30.80
CA ARG A 28 -7.38 -9.70 29.35
C ARG A 28 -8.72 -10.19 28.84
N LEU A 29 -9.40 -11.07 29.59
CA LEU A 29 -10.76 -11.53 29.26
C LEU A 29 -11.79 -10.40 29.31
N ALA A 30 -11.69 -9.47 30.26
CA ALA A 30 -12.62 -8.33 30.36
C ALA A 30 -12.48 -7.41 29.14
N VAL A 31 -11.25 -7.12 28.71
CA VAL A 31 -10.96 -6.36 27.48
C VAL A 31 -11.47 -7.12 26.25
N ALA A 32 -11.14 -8.41 26.14
CA ALA A 32 -11.55 -9.25 25.01
C ALA A 32 -13.07 -9.32 24.84
N LYS A 33 -13.84 -9.24 25.93
CA LYS A 33 -15.30 -9.24 25.90
C LYS A 33 -15.93 -7.84 25.74
N GLY A 34 -15.12 -6.78 25.69
CA GLY A 34 -15.62 -5.39 25.61
C GLY A 34 -16.35 -4.93 26.87
N LEU A 35 -16.01 -5.46 28.05
CA LEU A 35 -16.67 -5.12 29.32
C LEU A 35 -16.18 -3.80 29.94
N LEU A 36 -15.08 -3.24 29.43
CA LEU A 36 -14.56 -1.96 29.91
C LEU A 36 -15.20 -0.79 29.13
N PRO A 37 -15.47 0.35 29.78
CA PRO A 37 -15.97 1.56 29.13
C PRO A 37 -14.85 2.24 28.33
N LEU A 38 -14.53 1.69 27.16
CA LEU A 38 -13.51 2.20 26.25
C LEU A 38 -14.15 2.82 25.01
N ALA A 39 -13.44 3.76 24.38
CA ALA A 39 -13.79 4.20 23.05
C ALA A 39 -13.75 3.00 22.07
N PRO A 40 -14.67 2.93 21.10
CA PRO A 40 -14.79 1.77 20.21
C PRO A 40 -13.53 1.56 19.37
N GLU A 41 -12.86 2.64 18.94
CA GLU A 41 -11.59 2.61 18.21
C GLU A 41 -10.51 1.85 19.00
N VAL A 42 -10.36 2.21 20.27
CA VAL A 42 -9.41 1.58 21.19
C VAL A 42 -9.78 0.13 21.42
N LEU A 43 -11.07 -0.18 21.63
CA LEU A 43 -11.54 -1.54 21.84
C LEU A 43 -11.24 -2.45 20.65
N VAL A 44 -11.44 -1.98 19.42
CA VAL A 44 -11.12 -2.74 18.19
C VAL A 44 -9.63 -3.05 18.12
N ASN A 45 -8.77 -2.07 18.41
CA ASN A 45 -7.32 -2.25 18.38
C ASN A 45 -6.83 -3.20 19.49
N LEU A 46 -7.38 -3.10 20.71
CA LEU A 46 -7.06 -4.01 21.80
C LEU A 46 -7.55 -5.44 21.52
N ALA A 47 -8.77 -5.58 20.98
CA ALA A 47 -9.31 -6.88 20.58
C ALA A 47 -8.45 -7.53 19.50
N PHE A 48 -7.97 -6.75 18.52
CA PHE A 48 -7.04 -7.23 17.50
C PHE A 48 -5.76 -7.82 18.10
N VAL A 49 -5.16 -7.14 19.08
CA VAL A 49 -3.95 -7.64 19.78
C VAL A 49 -4.25 -8.94 20.53
N LEU A 50 -5.39 -9.01 21.20
CA LEU A 50 -5.82 -10.18 22.00
C LEU A 50 -6.23 -11.40 21.15
N ILE A 51 -6.42 -11.26 19.84
CA ILE A 51 -6.65 -12.42 18.95
C ILE A 51 -5.40 -13.30 18.86
N GLY A 52 -4.22 -12.70 18.98
CA GLY A 52 -2.94 -13.41 19.03
C GLY A 52 -2.53 -13.89 20.43
N ASP A 53 -3.43 -13.82 21.42
CA ASP A 53 -3.14 -14.23 22.79
C ASP A 53 -2.89 -15.74 22.90
N ALA A 54 -1.99 -16.15 23.80
CA ALA A 54 -1.70 -17.55 24.07
C ALA A 54 -2.91 -18.33 24.62
N ASP A 55 -3.78 -17.66 25.39
CA ASP A 55 -5.01 -18.29 25.89
C ASP A 55 -6.12 -18.24 24.82
N ARG A 56 -6.52 -19.43 24.37
CA ARG A 56 -7.58 -19.63 23.37
C ARG A 56 -8.93 -19.05 23.81
N LYS A 57 -9.23 -18.95 25.11
CA LYS A 57 -10.46 -18.33 25.62
C LYS A 57 -10.46 -16.82 25.38
N VAL A 58 -9.33 -16.16 25.60
CA VAL A 58 -9.14 -14.72 25.37
C VAL A 58 -9.25 -14.43 23.88
N SER A 59 -8.48 -15.16 23.07
CA SER A 59 -8.49 -15.01 21.61
C SER A 59 -9.90 -15.20 21.01
N ARG A 60 -10.62 -16.26 21.41
CA ARG A 60 -12.01 -16.47 20.94
C ARG A 60 -12.96 -15.38 21.40
N ALA A 61 -12.81 -14.86 22.62
CA ALA A 61 -13.66 -13.78 23.12
C ALA A 61 -13.42 -12.48 22.33
N ALA A 62 -12.16 -12.13 22.09
CA ALA A 62 -11.79 -10.96 21.30
C ALA A 62 -12.31 -11.06 19.85
N MET A 63 -12.16 -12.24 19.25
CA MET A 63 -12.70 -12.54 17.93
C MET A 63 -14.22 -12.42 17.87
N LYS A 64 -14.91 -12.93 18.89
CA LYS A 64 -16.37 -12.81 19.01
C LYS A 64 -16.78 -11.34 19.07
N THR A 65 -16.09 -10.52 19.86
CA THR A 65 -16.37 -9.08 19.99
C THR A 65 -16.29 -8.36 18.65
N LEU A 66 -15.25 -8.61 17.83
CA LEU A 66 -15.14 -8.01 16.50
C LEU A 66 -16.27 -8.47 15.55
N LYS A 67 -16.69 -9.74 15.65
CA LYS A 67 -17.81 -10.27 14.85
C LYS A 67 -19.16 -9.68 15.26
N THR A 68 -19.39 -9.46 16.55
CA THR A 68 -20.70 -9.02 17.06
C THR A 68 -20.87 -7.52 17.14
N MET A 69 -19.80 -6.73 16.97
CA MET A 69 -19.85 -5.27 17.02
C MET A 69 -20.81 -4.71 15.94
N PRO A 70 -21.53 -3.60 16.15
CA PRO A 70 -22.35 -3.02 15.09
C PRO A 70 -21.51 -2.53 13.90
N GLU A 71 -22.02 -2.70 12.67
CA GLU A 71 -21.33 -2.28 11.42
C GLU A 71 -20.98 -0.79 11.46
N ASP A 72 -21.95 0.08 11.78
CA ASP A 72 -21.76 1.53 11.88
C ASP A 72 -20.63 1.93 12.83
N THR A 73 -20.41 1.13 13.88
CA THR A 73 -19.33 1.38 14.83
C THR A 73 -17.98 1.01 14.22
N LEU A 74 -17.90 -0.14 13.54
CA LEU A 74 -16.68 -0.56 12.85
C LEU A 74 -16.31 0.40 11.71
N VAL A 75 -17.28 0.82 10.89
CA VAL A 75 -17.08 1.80 9.81
C VAL A 75 -16.44 3.09 10.34
N ARG A 76 -16.90 3.59 11.50
CA ARG A 76 -16.33 4.79 12.14
C ARG A 76 -14.93 4.56 12.71
N CYS A 77 -14.62 3.33 13.13
CA CYS A 77 -13.30 2.98 13.66
C CYS A 77 -12.26 2.77 12.55
N VAL A 78 -12.69 2.46 11.33
CA VAL A 78 -11.79 2.33 10.17
C VAL A 78 -11.35 3.73 9.72
N THR A 79 -10.06 3.99 9.88
CA THR A 79 -9.42 5.26 9.49
C THR A 79 -8.17 4.98 8.66
N GLN A 80 -7.55 6.03 8.12
CA GLN A 80 -6.28 5.91 7.40
C GLN A 80 -5.11 5.42 8.28
N LEU A 81 -5.28 5.45 9.61
CA LEU A 81 -4.28 4.99 10.58
C LEU A 81 -4.51 3.53 11.03
N THR A 82 -5.63 2.93 10.63
CA THR A 82 -5.95 1.55 11.01
C THR A 82 -4.92 0.60 10.40
N HIS A 83 -4.50 -0.39 11.19
CA HIS A 83 -3.45 -1.33 10.79
C HIS A 83 -3.90 -2.23 9.61
N PRO A 84 -3.07 -2.43 8.56
CA PRO A 84 -3.47 -3.20 7.37
C PRO A 84 -3.96 -4.61 7.68
N ARG A 85 -3.29 -5.30 8.63
CA ARG A 85 -3.69 -6.65 9.05
C ARG A 85 -5.03 -6.70 9.79
N LEU A 86 -5.41 -5.63 10.47
CA LEU A 86 -6.73 -5.52 11.09
C LEU A 86 -7.80 -5.32 10.00
N LEU A 87 -7.52 -4.50 8.98
CA LEU A 87 -8.39 -4.34 7.82
C LEU A 87 -8.60 -5.68 7.09
N ASP A 88 -7.53 -6.44 6.86
CA ASP A 88 -7.63 -7.78 6.27
C ASP A 88 -8.49 -8.70 7.13
N LEU A 89 -8.26 -8.74 8.45
CA LEU A 89 -9.06 -9.53 9.37
C LEU A 89 -10.54 -9.16 9.31
N LEU A 90 -10.88 -7.87 9.40
CA LEU A 90 -12.27 -7.40 9.33
C LEU A 90 -12.91 -7.81 7.99
N SER A 91 -12.18 -7.70 6.89
CA SER A 91 -12.68 -8.08 5.57
C SER A 91 -12.97 -9.58 5.45
N VAL A 92 -12.19 -10.44 6.11
CA VAL A 92 -12.40 -11.89 6.09
C VAL A 92 -13.55 -12.28 7.02
N GLN A 93 -13.71 -11.59 8.15
CA GLN A 93 -14.69 -11.98 9.16
C GLN A 93 -16.09 -11.44 8.91
N ARG A 94 -16.22 -10.36 8.14
CA ARG A 94 -17.49 -9.68 7.89
C ARG A 94 -17.69 -9.34 6.41
N PRO A 95 -17.57 -10.31 5.48
CA PRO A 95 -17.67 -10.06 4.04
C PRO A 95 -19.02 -9.46 3.59
N GLU A 96 -20.08 -9.69 4.36
CA GLU A 96 -21.45 -9.27 4.05
C GLU A 96 -21.71 -7.78 4.31
N ASP A 97 -20.86 -7.13 5.11
CA ASP A 97 -21.03 -5.72 5.50
C ASP A 97 -20.48 -4.78 4.41
N GLU A 98 -21.36 -4.36 3.50
CA GLU A 98 -20.97 -3.56 2.33
C GLU A 98 -20.36 -2.20 2.71
N ALA A 99 -20.92 -1.50 3.70
CA ALA A 99 -20.41 -0.18 4.10
C ALA A 99 -19.04 -0.31 4.80
N LEU A 100 -18.82 -1.40 5.55
CA LEU A 100 -17.52 -1.71 6.12
C LEU A 100 -16.47 -2.01 5.04
N MET A 101 -16.82 -2.81 4.02
CA MET A 101 -15.91 -3.08 2.91
C MET A 101 -15.56 -1.82 2.13
N GLU A 102 -16.53 -0.94 1.91
CA GLU A 102 -16.30 0.32 1.22
C GLU A 102 -15.35 1.22 2.03
N ALA A 103 -15.53 1.28 3.35
CA ALA A 103 -14.63 2.00 4.25
C ALA A 103 -13.21 1.42 4.22
N ILE A 104 -13.07 0.10 4.30
CA ILE A 104 -11.77 -0.59 4.22
C ILE A 104 -11.07 -0.31 2.88
N TYR A 105 -11.81 -0.40 1.77
CA TYR A 105 -11.25 -0.22 0.43
C TYR A 105 -10.70 1.21 0.18
N LYS A 106 -11.36 2.21 0.78
CA LYS A 106 -10.96 3.63 0.75
C LYS A 106 -9.69 3.93 1.55
N VAL A 107 -9.26 3.03 2.44
CA VAL A 107 -8.06 3.25 3.26
C VAL A 107 -6.79 2.94 2.46
N THR A 108 -5.93 3.94 2.27
CA THR A 108 -4.76 3.86 1.37
C THR A 108 -3.76 2.75 1.74
N ASN A 109 -3.61 2.45 3.03
CA ASN A 109 -2.68 1.44 3.54
C ASN A 109 -3.22 -0.01 3.51
N ALA A 110 -4.46 -0.23 3.05
CA ALA A 110 -5.03 -1.57 2.96
C ALA A 110 -4.16 -2.49 2.09
N GLU A 111 -4.00 -3.74 2.53
CA GLU A 111 -3.16 -4.74 1.86
C GLU A 111 -3.74 -5.08 0.47
N ASP A 112 -2.86 -5.29 -0.51
CA ASP A 112 -3.25 -5.58 -1.89
C ASP A 112 -4.18 -6.81 -1.96
N GLY A 113 -3.89 -7.87 -1.20
CA GLY A 113 -4.72 -9.08 -1.12
C GLY A 113 -6.13 -8.80 -0.57
N THR A 114 -6.27 -7.90 0.40
CA THR A 114 -7.57 -7.45 0.92
C THR A 114 -8.37 -6.72 -0.15
N CYS A 115 -7.73 -5.78 -0.86
CA CYS A 115 -8.39 -5.04 -1.93
C CYS A 115 -8.84 -5.93 -3.11
N LEU A 116 -8.04 -6.94 -3.47
CA LEU A 116 -8.40 -7.92 -4.50
C LEU A 116 -9.65 -8.70 -4.11
N ARG A 117 -9.69 -9.22 -2.87
CA ARG A 117 -10.83 -9.97 -2.34
C ARG A 117 -12.11 -9.13 -2.34
N ILE A 118 -12.00 -7.88 -1.90
CA ILE A 118 -13.13 -6.94 -1.91
C ILE A 118 -13.61 -6.70 -3.35
N ALA A 119 -12.71 -6.51 -4.31
CA ALA A 119 -13.08 -6.28 -5.70
C ALA A 119 -13.72 -7.51 -6.37
N GLU A 120 -13.27 -8.73 -6.04
CA GLU A 120 -13.88 -9.98 -6.53
C GLU A 120 -15.32 -10.16 -6.02
N ALA A 121 -15.59 -9.76 -4.77
CA ALA A 121 -16.90 -9.91 -4.13
C ALA A 121 -17.83 -8.69 -4.27
N ALA A 122 -17.32 -7.54 -4.72
CA ALA A 122 -18.05 -6.28 -4.71
C ALA A 122 -19.40 -6.33 -5.45
N GLU A 123 -20.40 -5.71 -4.85
CA GLU A 123 -21.77 -5.57 -5.36
C GLU A 123 -22.23 -4.12 -5.18
N GLY A 124 -23.37 -3.74 -5.75
CA GLY A 124 -24.05 -2.48 -5.41
C GLY A 124 -23.17 -1.22 -5.45
N ASP A 125 -23.24 -0.44 -4.37
CA ASP A 125 -22.53 0.82 -4.19
C ASP A 125 -21.03 0.59 -3.99
N LEU A 126 -20.65 -0.52 -3.34
CA LEU A 126 -19.26 -0.93 -3.18
C LEU A 126 -18.58 -1.16 -4.54
N LEU A 127 -19.27 -1.80 -5.49
CA LEU A 127 -18.71 -2.01 -6.82
C LEU A 127 -18.50 -0.69 -7.55
N GLU A 128 -19.44 0.26 -7.46
CA GLU A 128 -19.24 1.61 -8.01
C GLU A 128 -18.03 2.31 -7.37
N ALA A 129 -17.87 2.19 -6.06
CA ALA A 129 -16.74 2.76 -5.32
C ALA A 129 -15.40 2.18 -5.79
N VAL A 130 -15.32 0.86 -5.97
CA VAL A 130 -14.15 0.15 -6.52
C VAL A 130 -13.82 0.66 -7.92
N LEU A 131 -14.83 0.70 -8.80
CA LEU A 131 -14.70 1.11 -10.20
C LEU A 131 -14.31 2.59 -10.38
N ARG A 132 -14.66 3.46 -9.42
CA ARG A 132 -14.33 4.90 -9.46
C ARG A 132 -12.99 5.23 -8.81
N ASN A 133 -12.42 4.33 -8.00
CA ASN A 133 -11.17 4.58 -7.29
C ASN A 133 -9.93 4.44 -8.20
N GLN A 134 -9.67 5.48 -8.99
CA GLN A 134 -8.54 5.55 -9.91
C GLN A 134 -7.18 5.45 -9.21
N GLU A 135 -7.03 5.99 -8.00
CA GLU A 135 -5.78 5.85 -7.24
C GLU A 135 -5.49 4.38 -6.95
N ARG A 136 -6.49 3.64 -6.45
CA ARG A 136 -6.31 2.22 -6.12
C ARG A 136 -6.02 1.37 -7.35
N LEU A 137 -6.70 1.62 -8.47
CA LEU A 137 -6.45 0.92 -9.74
C LEU A 137 -5.00 1.10 -10.23
N LEU A 138 -4.40 2.26 -10.00
CA LEU A 138 -3.00 2.52 -10.36
C LEU A 138 -2.01 1.96 -9.33
N ILE A 139 -2.36 1.98 -8.03
CA ILE A 139 -1.56 1.41 -6.93
C ILE A 139 -1.45 -0.11 -7.08
N THR A 140 -2.57 -0.77 -7.38
CA THR A 140 -2.71 -2.23 -7.42
C THR A 140 -3.43 -2.65 -8.71
N PRO A 141 -2.76 -2.63 -9.87
CA PRO A 141 -3.39 -3.01 -11.14
C PRO A 141 -4.00 -4.42 -11.22
N PRO A 142 -3.52 -5.44 -10.47
CA PRO A 142 -4.16 -6.76 -10.43
C PRO A 142 -5.65 -6.76 -10.01
N ILE A 143 -6.17 -5.65 -9.45
CA ILE A 143 -7.61 -5.45 -9.21
C ILE A 143 -8.43 -5.61 -10.50
N TYR A 144 -7.86 -5.30 -11.66
CA TYR A 144 -8.52 -5.56 -12.92
C TYR A 144 -8.81 -7.06 -13.13
N LEU A 145 -7.90 -7.96 -12.74
CA LEU A 145 -8.11 -9.41 -12.84
C LEU A 145 -9.21 -9.88 -11.88
N ALA A 146 -9.26 -9.31 -10.67
CA ALA A 146 -10.33 -9.53 -9.71
C ALA A 146 -11.70 -9.10 -10.27
N LEU A 147 -11.77 -7.94 -10.93
CA LEU A 147 -13.00 -7.46 -11.58
C LEU A 147 -13.45 -8.33 -12.74
N LEU A 148 -12.54 -8.99 -13.47
CA LEU A 148 -12.90 -9.95 -14.52
C LEU A 148 -13.58 -11.21 -13.95
N ARG A 149 -13.18 -11.63 -12.75
CA ARG A 149 -13.77 -12.76 -12.02
C ARG A 149 -15.14 -12.44 -11.45
N ASN A 150 -15.41 -11.16 -11.19
CA ASN A 150 -16.67 -10.73 -10.60
C ASN A 150 -17.81 -10.74 -11.67
N PRO A 151 -18.87 -11.54 -11.47
CA PRO A 151 -19.96 -11.67 -12.43
C PRO A 151 -20.84 -10.41 -12.54
N ARG A 152 -20.76 -9.50 -11.56
CA ARG A 152 -21.60 -8.28 -11.49
C ARG A 152 -21.02 -7.11 -12.29
N VAL A 153 -19.75 -7.21 -12.70
CA VAL A 153 -19.08 -6.15 -13.46
C VAL A 153 -19.53 -6.20 -14.92
N THR A 154 -20.12 -5.11 -15.39
CA THR A 154 -20.59 -5.00 -16.78
C THR A 154 -19.41 -4.98 -17.76
N PRO A 155 -19.58 -5.45 -19.02
CA PRO A 155 -18.54 -5.35 -20.04
C PRO A 155 -18.06 -3.91 -20.28
N ALA A 156 -18.96 -2.93 -20.22
CA ALA A 156 -18.63 -1.52 -20.36
C ALA A 156 -17.71 -1.02 -19.24
N ASP A 157 -17.95 -1.45 -18.00
CA ASP A 157 -17.08 -1.12 -16.87
C ASP A 157 -15.70 -1.76 -16.99
N ARG A 158 -15.64 -3.02 -17.46
CA ARG A 158 -14.37 -3.71 -17.75
C ARG A 158 -13.56 -2.94 -18.78
N ASP A 159 -14.18 -2.55 -19.89
CA ASP A 159 -13.52 -1.78 -20.96
C ASP A 159 -13.07 -0.39 -20.50
N ARG A 160 -13.86 0.26 -19.64
CA ARG A 160 -13.51 1.57 -19.05
C ARG A 160 -12.27 1.45 -18.17
N VAL A 161 -12.24 0.45 -17.27
CA VAL A 161 -11.08 0.21 -16.40
C VAL A 161 -9.87 -0.22 -17.21
N ALA A 162 -10.04 -1.10 -18.20
CA ALA A 162 -8.96 -1.54 -19.09
C ALA A 162 -8.37 -0.36 -19.87
N SER A 163 -9.22 0.50 -20.45
CA SER A 163 -8.77 1.70 -21.18
C SER A 163 -8.00 2.66 -20.27
N PHE A 164 -8.47 2.86 -19.03
CA PHE A 164 -7.77 3.67 -18.04
C PHE A 164 -6.38 3.09 -17.71
N LEU A 165 -6.28 1.79 -17.44
CA LEU A 165 -5.01 1.15 -17.12
C LEU A 165 -4.04 1.12 -18.33
N LYS A 166 -4.56 0.93 -19.55
CA LYS A 166 -3.79 1.03 -20.81
C LYS A 166 -3.22 2.44 -21.00
N LEU A 167 -4.03 3.48 -20.79
CA LEU A 167 -3.59 4.87 -20.87
C LEU A 167 -2.40 5.16 -19.93
N HIS A 168 -2.40 4.51 -18.76
CA HIS A 168 -1.33 4.64 -17.77
C HIS A 168 -0.23 3.56 -17.86
N ARG A 169 -0.23 2.73 -18.93
CA ARG A 169 0.75 1.66 -19.18
C ARG A 169 0.92 0.69 -18.00
N CYS A 170 -0.19 0.32 -17.37
CA CYS A 170 -0.21 -0.51 -16.17
C CYS A 170 -1.26 -1.64 -16.23
N LEU A 171 -1.81 -1.93 -17.41
CA LEU A 171 -2.73 -3.05 -17.57
C LEU A 171 -1.99 -4.37 -17.29
N PRO A 172 -2.46 -5.21 -16.35
CA PRO A 172 -1.86 -6.51 -16.11
C PRO A 172 -2.11 -7.47 -17.28
N THR A 173 -1.24 -8.46 -17.44
CA THR A 173 -1.46 -9.56 -18.38
C THR A 173 -2.71 -10.33 -17.96
N VAL A 174 -3.63 -10.54 -18.91
CA VAL A 174 -4.89 -11.24 -18.65
C VAL A 174 -4.68 -12.71 -18.97
N PRO A 175 -4.85 -13.63 -18.00
CA PRO A 175 -4.81 -15.06 -18.28
C PRO A 175 -5.88 -15.44 -19.32
N PRO A 176 -5.57 -16.37 -20.24
CA PRO A 176 -6.49 -16.76 -21.31
C PRO A 176 -7.82 -17.33 -20.80
N GLU A 177 -7.85 -17.88 -19.58
CA GLU A 177 -9.06 -18.38 -18.93
C GLU A 177 -10.05 -17.28 -18.52
N LEU A 178 -9.56 -16.05 -18.29
CA LEU A 178 -10.35 -14.91 -17.80
C LEU A 178 -10.69 -13.91 -18.90
N GLY A 179 -9.97 -13.96 -20.02
CA GLY A 179 -10.26 -13.16 -21.19
C GLY A 179 -11.16 -13.95 -22.12
N GLY A 180 -12.39 -13.49 -22.35
CA GLY A 180 -13.30 -14.08 -23.34
C GLY A 180 -12.64 -14.20 -24.74
N PRO A 181 -13.34 -14.73 -25.76
CA PRO A 181 -12.73 -15.16 -27.03
C PRO A 181 -11.87 -14.11 -27.78
N LYS A 182 -12.00 -12.80 -27.47
CA LYS A 182 -11.13 -11.73 -27.97
C LYS A 182 -9.74 -11.64 -27.32
N ALA A 183 -9.54 -12.13 -26.10
CA ALA A 183 -8.23 -12.10 -25.43
C ALA A 183 -7.28 -13.16 -26.01
N ALA A 184 -7.79 -14.34 -26.37
CA ALA A 184 -7.01 -15.37 -27.05
C ALA A 184 -6.46 -14.89 -28.41
N ALA A 185 -7.22 -14.05 -29.13
CA ALA A 185 -6.76 -13.44 -30.38
C ALA A 185 -5.71 -12.32 -30.19
N GLY A 186 -5.71 -11.65 -29.03
CA GLY A 186 -4.75 -10.58 -28.72
C GLY A 186 -3.41 -11.09 -28.17
N VAL A 187 -3.38 -12.27 -27.53
CA VAL A 187 -2.12 -12.88 -27.08
C VAL A 187 -1.27 -13.37 -28.26
N ALA A 188 -1.89 -13.78 -29.36
CA ALA A 188 -1.18 -14.15 -30.59
C ALA A 188 -0.56 -12.95 -31.35
N ALA A 189 -1.02 -11.72 -31.08
CA ALA A 189 -0.60 -10.52 -31.83
C ALA A 189 0.25 -9.53 -31.00
N ALA A 190 0.45 -9.78 -29.71
CA ALA A 190 1.19 -8.89 -28.80
C ALA A 190 2.48 -9.52 -28.24
N SER A 191 2.91 -10.66 -28.79
CA SER A 191 4.18 -11.33 -28.46
C SER A 191 5.27 -11.18 -29.53
N GLU A 192 5.08 -10.29 -30.51
CA GLU A 192 6.10 -9.98 -31.52
C GLU A 192 6.46 -8.49 -31.45
N GLU A 193 7.10 -8.07 -30.36
CA GLU A 193 8.17 -7.08 -30.47
C GLU A 193 9.47 -7.90 -30.44
N GLU A 194 9.87 -8.40 -31.62
CA GLU A 194 11.18 -8.98 -31.86
C GLU A 194 12.25 -7.92 -31.53
N GLU A 195 13.05 -8.15 -30.49
CA GLU A 195 14.40 -7.61 -30.46
C GLU A 195 15.13 -8.20 -31.68
N PRO A 196 15.83 -7.40 -32.50
CA PRO A 196 16.52 -7.96 -33.66
C PRO A 196 17.63 -8.89 -33.16
N GLU A 197 17.44 -10.20 -33.37
CA GLU A 197 18.47 -11.21 -33.17
C GLU A 197 19.69 -10.82 -34.01
N ARG A 198 20.82 -10.56 -33.35
CA ARG A 198 22.10 -10.47 -34.05
C ARG A 198 22.44 -11.86 -34.58
N GLU A 199 22.33 -12.04 -35.89
CA GLU A 199 22.95 -13.18 -36.58
C GLU A 199 24.46 -13.13 -36.32
N LEU A 200 24.94 -14.03 -35.43
CA LEU A 200 26.36 -14.24 -35.22
C LEU A 200 26.95 -14.86 -36.49
N SER A 201 28.08 -14.33 -36.96
CA SER A 201 28.73 -14.83 -38.17
C SER A 201 29.23 -16.27 -37.97
N GLU A 202 29.32 -17.08 -39.03
CA GLU A 202 29.83 -18.47 -38.96
C GLU A 202 31.21 -18.55 -38.28
N ALA A 203 32.03 -17.50 -38.41
CA ALA A 203 33.33 -17.38 -37.76
C ALA A 203 33.23 -17.21 -36.21
N GLU A 204 32.17 -16.59 -35.69
CA GLU A 204 31.95 -16.42 -34.26
C GLU A 204 31.40 -17.71 -33.62
N ALA A 205 30.58 -18.47 -34.36
CA ALA A 205 30.11 -19.78 -33.92
C ALA A 205 31.26 -20.81 -33.86
N GLU A 206 32.12 -20.85 -34.88
CA GLU A 206 33.32 -21.71 -34.86
C GLU A 206 34.30 -21.32 -33.75
N ALA A 207 34.43 -20.01 -33.43
CA ALA A 207 35.30 -19.56 -32.35
C ALA A 207 34.80 -20.00 -30.96
N ILE A 208 33.48 -20.06 -30.75
CA ILE A 208 32.87 -20.51 -29.49
C ILE A 208 33.00 -22.04 -29.35
N GLU A 209 32.80 -22.79 -30.43
CA GLU A 209 32.96 -24.25 -30.42
C GLU A 209 34.43 -24.66 -30.21
N ALA A 210 35.37 -23.95 -30.85
CA ALA A 210 36.80 -24.13 -30.61
C ALA A 210 37.23 -23.79 -29.17
N ALA A 211 36.58 -22.80 -28.53
CA ALA A 211 36.84 -22.44 -27.14
C ALA A 211 36.31 -23.46 -26.12
N LEU A 212 35.21 -24.17 -26.46
CA LEU A 212 34.65 -25.24 -25.63
C LEU A 212 35.42 -26.56 -25.75
N MET A 213 36.15 -26.78 -26.84
CA MET A 213 36.94 -28.00 -27.09
C MET A 213 38.42 -27.91 -26.72
N ALA A 214 38.89 -26.78 -26.18
CA ALA A 214 40.28 -26.65 -25.71
C ALA A 214 40.50 -27.35 -24.34
N PRO A 215 41.49 -28.25 -24.20
CA PRO A 215 41.80 -28.86 -22.91
C PRO A 215 42.41 -27.82 -21.94
N PRO A 216 42.13 -27.91 -20.63
CA PRO A 216 42.57 -26.89 -19.68
C PRO A 216 44.10 -26.85 -19.55
N PRO A 217 44.69 -25.66 -19.31
CA PRO A 217 46.14 -25.50 -19.17
C PRO A 217 46.65 -26.25 -17.94
N LYS A 218 47.78 -26.95 -18.10
CA LYS A 218 48.35 -27.87 -17.10
C LYS A 218 49.02 -27.22 -15.88
N ASP A 219 49.10 -25.89 -15.78
CA ASP A 219 49.80 -25.21 -14.69
C ASP A 219 48.98 -24.05 -14.09
N ALA A 220 47.83 -24.37 -13.48
CA ALA A 220 47.11 -23.45 -12.61
C ALA A 220 47.54 -23.65 -11.14
N PRO A 221 47.85 -22.57 -10.39
CA PRO A 221 48.21 -22.70 -8.98
C PRO A 221 47.01 -23.24 -8.18
N PRO A 222 47.25 -24.05 -7.11
CA PRO A 222 46.17 -24.66 -6.36
C PRO A 222 45.29 -23.60 -5.69
N ARG A 223 43.98 -23.72 -5.87
CA ARG A 223 42.98 -22.91 -5.17
C ARG A 223 43.20 -22.99 -3.65
N PRO A 224 43.05 -21.88 -2.90
CA PRO A 224 43.08 -21.95 -1.45
C PRO A 224 41.94 -22.87 -0.98
N LYS A 225 42.31 -23.96 -0.30
CA LYS A 225 41.36 -24.83 0.40
C LYS A 225 40.76 -24.00 1.54
N THR A 226 39.60 -23.39 1.31
CA THR A 226 38.75 -22.95 2.41
C THR A 226 38.32 -24.21 3.16
N LYS A 227 38.93 -24.44 4.33
CA LYS A 227 38.40 -25.39 5.30
C LYS A 227 36.97 -24.95 5.59
N ARG A 228 35.98 -25.69 5.10
CA ARG A 228 34.63 -25.65 5.68
C ARG A 228 34.82 -25.88 7.18
N ALA A 229 34.40 -24.93 8.00
CA ALA A 229 34.25 -25.18 9.41
C ALA A 229 33.36 -26.43 9.58
N PRO A 230 33.70 -27.37 10.47
CA PRO A 230 32.81 -28.49 10.75
C PRO A 230 31.44 -27.94 11.17
N PRO A 231 30.32 -28.59 10.78
CA PRO A 231 29.02 -28.22 11.31
C PRO A 231 29.07 -28.29 12.83
N PRO A 232 28.35 -27.42 13.56
CA PRO A 232 28.29 -27.51 15.01
C PRO A 232 27.84 -28.93 15.37
N VAL A 233 28.67 -29.65 16.12
CA VAL A 233 28.34 -30.97 16.64
C VAL A 233 27.15 -30.76 17.57
N MET A 234 25.97 -31.18 17.14
CA MET A 234 24.79 -31.18 18.00
C MET A 234 24.94 -32.34 18.98
N ASP A 235 24.77 -32.07 20.28
CA ASP A 235 24.81 -33.10 21.32
C ASP A 235 23.86 -34.25 20.98
N GLU A 236 24.27 -35.51 21.24
CA GLU A 236 23.50 -36.74 20.93
C GLU A 236 22.05 -36.71 21.46
N ALA A 237 21.82 -36.02 22.58
CA ALA A 237 20.49 -35.81 23.15
C ALA A 237 19.57 -34.94 22.27
N THR A 238 20.14 -34.00 21.51
CA THR A 238 19.43 -33.11 20.59
C THR A 238 19.04 -33.83 19.30
N THR A 239 19.92 -34.70 18.82
CA THR A 239 19.68 -35.57 17.65
C THR A 239 18.58 -36.60 17.94
N MET A 240 18.59 -37.20 19.13
CA MET A 240 17.49 -38.10 19.55
C MET A 240 16.17 -37.35 19.72
N ARG A 241 16.16 -36.14 20.29
CA ARG A 241 14.94 -35.33 20.41
C ARG A 241 14.32 -35.00 19.06
N LEU A 242 15.14 -34.56 18.09
CA LEU A 242 14.68 -34.25 16.74
C LEU A 242 14.12 -35.48 16.00
N ALA A 243 14.68 -36.67 16.25
CA ALA A 243 14.20 -37.93 15.68
C ALA A 243 12.85 -38.37 16.28
N VAL A 244 12.68 -38.28 17.60
CA VAL A 244 11.42 -38.59 18.28
C VAL A 244 10.31 -37.61 17.87
N GLU A 245 10.64 -36.32 17.76
CA GLU A 245 9.68 -35.31 17.30
C GLU A 245 9.23 -35.54 15.86
N ALA A 246 10.14 -35.97 14.97
CA ALA A 246 9.79 -36.29 13.59
C ALA A 246 8.85 -37.52 13.49
N GLU A 247 9.01 -38.52 14.37
CA GLU A 247 8.10 -39.66 14.46
C GLU A 247 6.71 -39.27 14.96
N VAL A 248 6.64 -38.45 16.00
CA VAL A 248 5.35 -37.94 16.53
C VAL A 248 4.63 -37.12 15.45
N GLU A 249 5.36 -36.31 14.69
CA GLU A 249 4.80 -35.48 13.63
C GLU A 249 4.29 -36.30 12.44
N ALA A 250 5.03 -37.33 12.02
CA ALA A 250 4.58 -38.27 11.00
C ALA A 250 3.32 -39.04 11.44
N ALA A 251 3.26 -39.47 12.71
CA ALA A 251 2.10 -40.16 13.26
C ALA A 251 0.84 -39.27 13.31
N LEU A 252 0.99 -37.98 13.66
CA LEU A 252 -0.11 -37.01 13.63
C LEU A 252 -0.61 -36.71 12.21
N ALA A 253 0.27 -36.81 11.21
CA ALA A 253 -0.04 -36.60 9.80
C ALA A 253 -0.51 -37.87 9.06
N GLY A 254 -0.54 -39.03 9.73
CA GLY A 254 -0.88 -40.32 9.11
C GLY A 254 0.16 -40.83 8.10
N LEU A 255 1.41 -40.36 8.20
CA LEU A 255 2.53 -40.72 7.32
C LEU A 255 3.35 -41.88 7.91
N PRO A 256 4.00 -42.70 7.08
CA PRO A 256 4.84 -43.81 7.55
C PRO A 256 6.08 -43.30 8.31
N SER A 257 6.66 -44.16 9.15
CA SER A 257 7.74 -43.80 10.07
C SER A 257 8.96 -43.20 9.33
N PRO A 258 9.43 -42.01 9.71
CA PRO A 258 10.58 -41.35 9.10
C PRO A 258 11.90 -42.12 9.27
N MET A 259 12.01 -42.97 10.31
CA MET A 259 13.18 -43.83 10.50
C MET A 259 13.27 -44.96 9.45
N SER A 260 12.15 -45.38 8.88
CA SER A 260 12.10 -46.44 7.86
C SER A 260 12.01 -45.92 6.43
N ASN A 261 11.63 -44.65 6.23
CA ASN A 261 11.51 -44.04 4.91
C ASN A 261 12.27 -42.69 4.83
N PRO A 262 13.43 -42.64 4.14
CA PRO A 262 14.26 -41.44 4.08
C PRO A 262 13.59 -40.27 3.34
N GLU A 263 12.69 -40.54 2.39
CA GLU A 263 11.98 -39.50 1.62
C GLU A 263 10.98 -38.72 2.49
N VAL A 264 10.30 -39.42 3.41
CA VAL A 264 9.38 -38.79 4.37
C VAL A 264 10.16 -37.98 5.41
N ALA A 265 11.32 -38.46 5.81
CA ALA A 265 12.23 -37.71 6.69
C ALA A 265 12.74 -36.42 6.01
N GLU A 266 13.06 -36.48 4.72
CA GLU A 266 13.50 -35.32 3.95
C GLU A 266 12.36 -34.33 3.67
N ALA A 267 11.16 -34.82 3.33
CA ALA A 267 9.97 -33.99 3.15
C ALA A 267 9.53 -33.29 4.44
N LEU A 268 9.60 -33.99 5.58
CA LEU A 268 9.32 -33.39 6.90
C LEU A 268 10.39 -32.39 7.28
N LYS A 269 11.68 -32.67 7.04
CA LYS A 269 12.77 -31.69 7.23
C LYS A 269 12.55 -30.45 6.39
N LEU A 270 12.26 -30.61 5.10
CA LEU A 270 11.97 -29.48 4.20
C LEU A 270 10.72 -28.72 4.64
N SER A 271 9.68 -29.41 5.14
CA SER A 271 8.49 -28.80 5.72
C SER A 271 8.78 -28.07 7.03
N ARG A 272 9.70 -28.58 7.85
CA ARG A 272 10.16 -28.00 9.11
C ARG A 272 11.04 -26.78 8.86
N GLU A 273 11.90 -26.83 7.85
CA GLU A 273 12.70 -25.71 7.35
C GLU A 273 11.80 -24.65 6.70
N LYS A 274 10.77 -25.04 5.93
CA LYS A 274 9.75 -24.10 5.43
C LYS A 274 8.95 -23.48 6.57
N ARG A 275 8.61 -24.26 7.62
CA ARG A 275 7.93 -23.78 8.82
C ARG A 275 8.82 -23.01 9.76
N GLN A 276 10.14 -23.22 9.76
CA GLN A 276 11.14 -22.40 10.44
C GLN A 276 11.43 -21.13 9.65
N ALA A 277 11.45 -21.16 8.32
CA ALA A 277 11.47 -19.96 7.48
C ALA A 277 10.16 -19.15 7.64
N LEU A 278 9.02 -19.82 7.79
CA LEU A 278 7.75 -19.21 8.24
C LEU A 278 7.72 -18.89 9.75
N GLY A 279 8.59 -19.50 10.54
CA GLY A 279 8.67 -19.40 12.01
C GLY A 279 9.67 -18.33 12.48
N GLU A 280 10.63 -17.97 11.62
CA GLU A 280 11.41 -16.73 11.67
C GLU A 280 10.54 -15.53 11.25
N LEU A 281 9.36 -15.77 10.67
CA LEU A 281 8.24 -14.83 10.60
C LEU A 281 7.30 -14.95 11.81
N GLY A 282 7.66 -15.73 12.83
CA GLY A 282 6.92 -16.01 14.06
C GLY A 282 7.71 -15.57 15.30
N GLY A 283 8.19 -14.32 15.29
CA GLY A 283 8.97 -13.73 16.37
C GLY A 283 8.63 -12.25 16.54
N GLY A 284 7.39 -11.97 16.96
CA GLY A 284 6.91 -10.63 17.27
C GLY A 284 6.23 -9.93 16.10
N PHE A 285 5.07 -9.34 16.38
CA PHE A 285 4.54 -8.18 15.66
C PHE A 285 5.53 -7.02 15.79
N ALA A 286 6.69 -7.15 15.17
CA ALA A 286 7.43 -6.01 14.67
C ALA A 286 6.87 -5.80 13.26
N VAL A 287 5.96 -4.83 13.14
CA VAL A 287 5.83 -4.12 11.87
C VAL A 287 7.21 -3.50 11.64
N ASP A 288 8.03 -4.24 10.92
CA ASP A 288 9.30 -3.77 10.44
C ASP A 288 8.96 -2.71 9.41
N LEU A 289 9.01 -1.43 9.83
CA LEU A 289 8.99 -0.30 8.90
C LEU A 289 10.18 -0.37 7.93
N GLY A 290 11.11 -1.32 8.10
CA GLY A 290 12.16 -1.66 7.15
C GLY A 290 11.78 -2.67 6.05
N LYS A 291 10.73 -3.49 6.20
CA LYS A 291 10.36 -4.51 5.17
C LYS A 291 9.08 -4.21 4.40
N ASP A 292 8.10 -3.48 4.97
CA ASP A 292 6.81 -3.23 4.31
C ASP A 292 6.58 -1.76 3.89
N ALA A 293 7.60 -0.91 3.90
CA ALA A 293 7.51 0.44 3.34
C ALA A 293 7.78 0.47 1.83
N TRP A 294 7.05 -0.35 1.06
CA TRP A 294 6.92 -0.26 -0.41
C TRP A 294 8.22 -0.26 -1.25
N GLY A 295 9.36 -0.62 -0.65
CA GLY A 295 10.66 -0.73 -1.32
C GLY A 295 11.22 0.59 -1.87
N PHE A 296 10.84 1.74 -1.30
CA PHE A 296 11.41 3.02 -1.74
C PHE A 296 12.80 3.26 -1.14
N PRO A 297 13.74 3.83 -1.92
CA PRO A 297 14.99 4.36 -1.39
C PRO A 297 14.77 5.28 -0.20
N LEU A 298 15.54 5.11 0.88
CA LEU A 298 15.41 5.91 2.11
C LEU A 298 15.57 7.42 1.86
N GLU A 299 16.29 7.80 0.80
CA GLU A 299 16.50 9.19 0.38
C GLU A 299 15.21 9.89 -0.06
N LEU A 300 14.22 9.13 -0.54
CA LEU A 300 12.92 9.67 -0.94
C LEU A 300 11.95 9.81 0.24
N ILE A 301 12.22 9.12 1.36
CA ILE A 301 11.35 9.08 2.54
C ILE A 301 11.86 10.01 3.64
N LYS A 302 13.16 10.01 3.91
CA LYS A 302 13.75 10.83 4.98
C LYS A 302 13.97 12.26 4.50
N ASP A 303 13.56 13.22 5.31
CA ASP A 303 13.89 14.62 5.11
C ASP A 303 15.41 14.80 5.35
N LYS A 304 16.11 15.41 4.40
CA LYS A 304 17.51 15.84 4.52
C LYS A 304 17.53 17.37 4.40
N ASP A 305 18.26 18.03 5.29
CA ASP A 305 18.31 19.51 5.35
C ASP A 305 19.03 20.15 4.15
N GLU A 306 19.94 19.41 3.51
CA GLU A 306 20.64 19.86 2.29
C GLU A 306 20.76 18.69 1.29
N THR A 307 20.02 18.77 0.18
CA THR A 307 20.24 17.91 -1.00
C THR A 307 21.05 18.67 -2.04
N SER A 308 22.13 18.08 -2.53
CA SER A 308 22.93 18.64 -3.63
C SER A 308 22.10 18.71 -4.92
N ALA A 309 22.42 19.64 -5.83
CA ALA A 309 21.76 19.73 -7.14
C ALA A 309 21.88 18.45 -7.98
N GLU A 310 22.98 17.70 -7.80
CA GLU A 310 23.19 16.39 -8.43
C GLU A 310 22.23 15.34 -7.86
N GLU A 311 22.03 15.32 -6.54
CA GLU A 311 21.05 14.43 -5.89
C GLU A 311 19.61 14.80 -6.29
N GLN A 312 19.31 16.07 -6.49
CA GLN A 312 17.98 16.48 -6.98
C GLN A 312 17.71 15.97 -8.40
N LEU A 313 18.72 15.99 -9.28
CA LEU A 313 18.60 15.46 -10.63
C LEU A 313 18.38 13.94 -10.60
N THR A 314 19.13 13.21 -9.78
CA THR A 314 18.96 11.75 -9.64
C THR A 314 17.59 11.39 -9.06
N LEU A 315 17.09 12.15 -8.07
CA LEU A 315 15.74 11.95 -7.52
C LEU A 315 14.65 12.20 -8.58
N VAL A 316 14.80 13.24 -9.41
CA VAL A 316 13.85 13.51 -10.52
C VAL A 316 13.84 12.37 -11.53
N GLU A 317 15.00 11.84 -11.90
CA GLU A 317 15.12 10.71 -12.81
C GLU A 317 14.51 9.43 -12.24
N GLN A 318 14.83 9.11 -10.98
CA GLN A 318 14.24 7.99 -10.26
C GLN A 318 12.72 8.10 -10.21
N ILE A 319 12.19 9.28 -9.82
CA ILE A 319 10.74 9.49 -9.73
C ILE A 319 10.09 9.35 -11.11
N LYS A 320 10.70 9.87 -12.18
CA LYS A 320 10.17 9.74 -13.54
C LYS A 320 10.09 8.29 -14.02
N ALA A 321 11.09 7.48 -13.68
CA ALA A 321 11.16 6.07 -14.07
C ALA A 321 10.13 5.18 -13.33
N MET A 322 9.61 5.62 -12.18
CA MET A 322 8.62 4.87 -11.42
C MET A 322 7.26 4.77 -12.12
N SER A 323 6.57 3.65 -11.88
CA SER A 323 5.17 3.51 -12.29
C SER A 323 4.25 4.51 -11.56
N PRO A 324 3.11 4.90 -12.16
CA PRO A 324 2.17 5.83 -11.52
C PRO A 324 1.71 5.37 -10.13
N GLY A 325 1.49 4.07 -9.92
CA GLY A 325 1.14 3.51 -8.62
C GLY A 325 2.22 3.72 -7.55
N LYS A 326 3.50 3.52 -7.92
CA LYS A 326 4.63 3.81 -7.02
C LYS A 326 4.72 5.31 -6.70
N LYS A 327 4.49 6.18 -7.67
CA LYS A 327 4.43 7.64 -7.44
C LYS A 327 3.32 8.04 -6.47
N ILE A 328 2.14 7.43 -6.59
CA ILE A 328 1.02 7.67 -5.66
C ILE A 328 1.40 7.22 -4.25
N LYS A 329 2.00 6.03 -4.08
CA LYS A 329 2.48 5.56 -2.78
C LYS A 329 3.55 6.50 -2.20
N LEU A 330 4.48 6.96 -3.04
CA LEU A 330 5.47 7.94 -2.64
C LEU A 330 4.84 9.28 -2.25
N ALA A 331 3.71 9.69 -2.83
CA ALA A 331 3.01 10.91 -2.42
C ALA A 331 2.56 10.87 -0.94
N TYR A 332 2.25 9.69 -0.42
CA TYR A 332 1.84 9.48 0.98
C TYR A 332 3.02 9.27 1.94
N LEU A 333 4.21 8.92 1.45
CA LEU A 333 5.38 8.58 2.28
C LEU A 333 6.57 9.52 2.12
N GLY A 334 6.64 10.21 1.00
CA GLY A 334 7.82 10.92 0.55
C GLY A 334 8.09 12.21 1.30
N ASN A 335 9.35 12.62 1.25
CA ASN A 335 9.85 13.89 1.78
C ASN A 335 9.34 15.11 0.97
N ALA A 336 9.66 16.31 1.44
CA ALA A 336 9.21 17.55 0.81
C ALA A 336 9.67 17.70 -0.66
N GLU A 337 10.91 17.31 -0.97
CA GLU A 337 11.44 17.38 -2.34
C GLU A 337 10.76 16.38 -3.28
N ALA A 338 10.51 15.15 -2.83
CA ALA A 338 9.72 14.18 -3.60
C ALA A 338 8.32 14.72 -3.91
N ARG A 339 7.62 15.31 -2.93
CA ARG A 339 6.29 15.92 -3.16
C ARG A 339 6.33 17.08 -4.15
N LYS A 340 7.35 17.94 -4.06
CA LYS A 340 7.56 19.07 -4.98
C LYS A 340 7.78 18.61 -6.42
N ILE A 341 8.49 17.50 -6.61
CA ILE A 341 8.66 16.85 -7.92
C ILE A 341 7.33 16.26 -8.39
N LEU A 342 6.64 15.51 -7.52
CA LEU A 342 5.35 14.86 -7.83
C LEU A 342 4.22 15.85 -8.15
N LEU A 343 4.23 17.07 -7.59
CA LEU A 343 3.28 18.14 -7.95
C LEU A 343 3.39 18.58 -9.42
N ARG A 344 4.50 18.30 -10.09
CA ARG A 344 4.73 18.59 -11.51
C ARG A 344 4.53 17.37 -12.41
N ASP A 345 4.05 16.25 -11.86
CA ASP A 345 3.84 15.03 -12.63
C ASP A 345 2.76 15.22 -13.71
N SER A 346 2.89 14.47 -14.81
CA SER A 346 1.94 14.52 -15.92
C SER A 346 0.60 13.89 -15.55
N ASN A 347 0.59 12.91 -14.64
CA ASN A 347 -0.62 12.26 -14.19
C ASN A 347 -1.29 13.04 -13.06
N LYS A 348 -2.48 13.59 -13.35
CA LYS A 348 -3.29 14.33 -12.37
C LYS A 348 -3.63 13.50 -11.11
N VAL A 349 -3.79 12.19 -11.22
CA VAL A 349 -4.11 11.31 -10.08
C VAL A 349 -2.96 11.31 -9.07
N VAL A 350 -1.71 11.34 -9.54
CA VAL A 350 -0.52 11.46 -8.69
C VAL A 350 -0.53 12.81 -7.97
N VAL A 351 -0.79 13.90 -8.69
CA VAL A 351 -0.83 15.26 -8.12
C VAL A 351 -1.93 15.40 -7.06
N ILE A 352 -3.12 14.83 -7.32
CA ILE A 352 -4.23 14.83 -6.36
C ILE A 352 -3.84 14.05 -5.09
N ALA A 353 -3.19 12.89 -5.24
CA ALA A 353 -2.72 12.10 -4.11
C ALA A 353 -1.72 12.86 -3.22
N VAL A 354 -0.82 13.67 -3.81
CA VAL A 354 0.11 14.52 -3.05
C VAL A 354 -0.63 15.55 -2.21
N VAL A 355 -1.69 16.17 -2.75
CA VAL A 355 -2.49 17.13 -1.99
C VAL A 355 -3.32 16.44 -0.89
N ARG A 356 -3.83 15.24 -1.17
CA ARG A 356 -4.62 14.46 -0.20
C ARG A 356 -3.77 13.89 0.93
N SER A 357 -2.45 13.72 0.75
CA SER A 357 -1.60 13.01 1.72
C SER A 357 -1.47 13.67 3.10
N LYS A 358 -2.02 14.88 3.31
CA LYS A 358 -1.99 15.66 4.57
C LYS A 358 -0.60 15.89 5.18
N ARG A 359 0.47 15.44 4.53
CA ARG A 359 1.86 15.64 4.93
C ARG A 359 2.47 16.92 4.38
N MET A 360 1.77 17.61 3.49
CA MET A 360 2.27 18.87 2.93
C MET A 360 2.31 19.97 3.99
N SER A 361 3.40 20.72 4.01
CA SER A 361 3.51 21.92 4.82
C SER A 361 2.62 23.06 4.26
N ASP A 362 2.33 24.04 5.09
CA ASP A 362 1.51 25.21 4.70
C ASP A 362 2.15 26.00 3.57
N ASN A 363 3.49 26.07 3.55
CA ASN A 363 4.26 26.75 2.53
C ASN A 363 4.22 26.00 1.18
N GLU A 364 4.29 24.67 1.21
CA GLU A 364 4.09 23.83 0.03
C GLU A 364 2.67 24.01 -0.53
N LEU A 365 1.67 23.99 0.35
CA LEU A 365 0.26 24.13 -0.04
C LEU A 365 -0.06 25.53 -0.59
N LEU A 366 0.53 26.59 -0.02
CA LEU A 366 0.46 27.95 -0.55
C LEU A 366 1.05 28.01 -1.96
N SER A 367 2.23 27.40 -2.14
CA SER A 367 2.92 27.34 -3.43
C SER A 367 2.10 26.57 -4.47
N ALA A 368 1.45 25.47 -4.07
CA ALA A 368 0.53 24.71 -4.91
C ALA A 368 -0.71 25.53 -5.27
N ALA A 369 -1.35 26.20 -4.32
CA ALA A 369 -2.53 27.03 -4.54
C ALA A 369 -2.28 28.19 -5.51
N GLY A 370 -1.10 28.80 -5.47
CA GLY A 370 -0.68 29.87 -6.38
C GLY A 370 -0.23 29.39 -7.76
N ASN A 371 0.04 28.10 -7.93
CA ASN A 371 0.56 27.54 -9.18
C ASN A 371 -0.52 27.50 -10.26
N ARG A 372 -0.25 28.06 -11.44
CA ARG A 372 -1.19 28.10 -12.58
C ARG A 372 -1.12 26.86 -13.48
N ASN A 373 -0.14 26.00 -13.26
CA ASN A 373 0.10 24.82 -14.08
C ASN A 373 -0.61 23.56 -13.57
N LEU A 374 -1.19 23.61 -12.36
CA LEU A 374 -1.88 22.45 -11.79
C LEU A 374 -3.28 22.24 -12.41
N PRO A 375 -3.76 20.99 -12.48
CA PRO A 375 -5.10 20.67 -12.96
C PRO A 375 -6.20 21.20 -12.02
N ARG A 376 -7.40 21.45 -12.56
CA ARG A 376 -8.51 22.11 -11.83
C ARG A 376 -8.97 21.31 -10.61
N GLU A 377 -8.93 19.99 -10.75
CA GLU A 377 -9.32 19.01 -9.73
C GLU A 377 -8.48 19.15 -8.46
N VAL A 378 -7.21 19.54 -8.59
CA VAL A 378 -6.32 19.76 -7.44
C VAL A 378 -6.82 20.92 -6.58
N PHE A 379 -7.23 22.03 -7.19
CA PHE A 379 -7.79 23.15 -6.43
C PHE A 379 -9.13 22.81 -5.77
N ARG A 380 -9.91 21.91 -6.38
CA ARG A 380 -11.12 21.39 -5.76
C ARG A 380 -10.78 20.61 -4.51
N GLU A 381 -9.77 19.74 -4.56
CA GLU A 381 -9.31 18.98 -3.40
C GLU A 381 -8.81 19.91 -2.28
N ILE A 382 -7.97 20.91 -2.61
CA ILE A 382 -7.51 21.92 -1.63
C ILE A 382 -8.70 22.67 -1.01
N SER A 383 -9.73 22.99 -1.80
CA SER A 383 -10.91 23.73 -1.31
C SER A 383 -11.82 22.90 -0.40
N MET A 384 -11.79 21.57 -0.52
CA MET A 384 -12.54 20.66 0.34
C MET A 384 -11.86 20.50 1.71
N ASP A 385 -10.55 20.74 1.79
CA ASP A 385 -9.82 20.69 3.04
C ASP A 385 -10.13 21.93 3.91
N LYS A 386 -10.82 21.67 5.02
CA LYS A 386 -11.21 22.70 5.99
C LYS A 386 -10.00 23.34 6.67
N GLU A 387 -8.90 22.60 6.83
CA GLU A 387 -7.69 23.12 7.48
C GLU A 387 -6.96 24.10 6.56
N ALA A 388 -6.89 23.78 5.26
CA ALA A 388 -6.34 24.66 4.23
C ALA A 388 -7.13 25.96 4.11
N ILE A 389 -8.47 25.87 4.01
CA ILE A 389 -9.36 27.03 3.86
C ILE A 389 -9.40 27.91 5.12
N ARG A 390 -9.07 27.42 6.32
CA ARG A 390 -8.94 28.30 7.50
C ARG A 390 -7.81 29.31 7.34
N LYS A 391 -6.74 28.97 6.62
CA LYS A 391 -5.54 29.79 6.46
C LYS A 391 -5.78 30.88 5.41
N TYR A 392 -5.75 32.14 5.85
CA TYR A 392 -6.00 33.30 4.99
C TYR A 392 -5.10 33.38 3.74
N PRO A 393 -3.78 33.13 3.83
CA PRO A 393 -2.90 33.20 2.67
C PRO A 393 -3.29 32.21 1.56
N ILE A 394 -3.75 31.02 1.93
CA ILE A 394 -4.18 29.98 0.99
C ILE A 394 -5.50 30.38 0.32
N LYS A 395 -6.46 30.92 1.09
CA LYS A 395 -7.71 31.47 0.53
C LYS A 395 -7.46 32.54 -0.52
N LEU A 396 -6.56 33.49 -0.20
CA LEU A 396 -6.20 34.56 -1.12
C LEU A 396 -5.53 34.00 -2.39
N ALA A 397 -4.61 33.05 -2.25
CA ALA A 397 -3.93 32.42 -3.37
C ALA A 397 -4.93 31.69 -4.31
N LEU A 398 -5.87 30.93 -3.75
CA LEU A 398 -6.91 30.23 -4.51
C LEU A 398 -7.85 31.21 -5.23
N ALA A 399 -8.34 32.25 -4.53
CA ALA A 399 -9.26 33.23 -5.12
C ALA A 399 -8.62 34.00 -6.28
N ASN A 400 -7.30 34.22 -6.21
CA ASN A 400 -6.55 34.96 -7.22
C ASN A 400 -6.11 34.10 -8.44
N ASN A 401 -6.25 32.77 -8.37
CA ASN A 401 -5.76 31.86 -9.39
C ASN A 401 -6.81 31.62 -10.50
N PRO A 402 -6.50 31.86 -11.79
CA PRO A 402 -7.42 31.67 -12.92
C PRO A 402 -7.90 30.23 -13.13
N ARG A 403 -7.13 29.24 -12.68
CA ARG A 403 -7.46 27.82 -12.89
C ARG A 403 -8.45 27.30 -11.87
N VAL A 404 -8.70 28.03 -10.79
CA VAL A 404 -9.68 27.64 -9.77
C VAL A 404 -11.09 27.78 -10.37
N PRO A 405 -11.95 26.74 -10.24
CA PRO A 405 -13.34 26.84 -10.66
C PRO A 405 -14.04 28.03 -10.03
N VAL A 406 -14.72 28.84 -10.86
CA VAL A 406 -15.34 30.11 -10.45
C VAL A 406 -16.27 29.94 -9.25
N ASN A 407 -17.01 28.83 -9.16
CA ASN A 407 -17.92 28.53 -8.05
C ASN A 407 -17.19 28.49 -6.70
N ILE A 408 -15.98 27.94 -6.65
CA ILE A 408 -15.17 27.89 -5.44
C ILE A 408 -14.68 29.30 -5.10
N SER A 409 -14.14 30.01 -6.09
CA SER A 409 -13.62 31.37 -5.90
C SER A 409 -14.70 32.35 -5.41
N ILE A 410 -15.94 32.25 -5.90
CA ILE A 410 -17.07 33.07 -5.42
C ILE A 410 -17.31 32.87 -3.92
N GLY A 411 -17.26 31.62 -3.44
CA GLY A 411 -17.43 31.31 -2.02
C GLY A 411 -16.35 31.95 -1.16
N LEU A 412 -15.10 31.92 -1.62
CA LEU A 412 -13.94 32.46 -0.90
C LEU A 412 -13.92 33.99 -0.80
N LEU A 413 -14.53 34.71 -1.76
CA LEU A 413 -14.56 36.18 -1.75
C LEU A 413 -15.24 36.77 -0.51
N LYS A 414 -16.15 36.02 0.14
CA LYS A 414 -16.84 36.46 1.36
C LYS A 414 -15.91 36.64 2.56
N ASP A 415 -14.81 35.90 2.57
CA ASP A 415 -13.88 35.83 3.71
C ASP A 415 -12.63 36.71 3.50
N LEU A 416 -12.54 37.45 2.38
CA LEU A 416 -11.38 38.27 2.04
C LEU A 416 -11.48 39.70 2.58
N THR A 417 -10.31 40.31 2.84
CA THR A 417 -10.25 41.72 3.26
C THR A 417 -10.57 42.69 2.12
N LYS A 418 -11.07 43.88 2.45
CA LYS A 418 -11.40 44.93 1.46
C LYS A 418 -10.20 45.31 0.57
N ALA A 419 -8.99 45.34 1.13
CA ALA A 419 -7.77 45.65 0.38
C ALA A 419 -7.46 44.58 -0.68
N ASP A 420 -7.63 43.30 -0.34
CA ASP A 420 -7.37 42.20 -1.27
C ASP A 420 -8.50 42.03 -2.30
N LEU A 421 -9.76 42.31 -1.93
CA LEU A 421 -10.86 42.40 -2.88
C LEU A 421 -10.60 43.48 -3.95
N ALA A 422 -10.02 44.61 -3.57
CA ALA A 422 -9.61 45.65 -4.52
C ALA A 422 -8.51 45.16 -5.49
N LYS A 423 -7.57 44.33 -5.00
CA LYS A 423 -6.54 43.70 -5.85
C LYS A 423 -7.15 42.70 -6.82
N ILE A 424 -8.08 41.86 -6.36
CA ILE A 424 -8.77 40.88 -7.22
C ILE A 424 -9.63 41.58 -8.26
N ALA A 425 -10.35 42.64 -7.89
CA ALA A 425 -11.16 43.44 -8.82
C ALA A 425 -10.33 44.08 -9.95
N LYS A 426 -9.08 44.46 -9.66
CA LYS A 426 -8.13 45.03 -10.64
C LYS A 426 -7.40 43.97 -11.46
N ASN A 427 -7.39 42.71 -11.03
CA ASN A 427 -6.62 41.67 -11.69
C ASN A 427 -7.32 41.20 -12.97
N LYS A 428 -6.64 41.34 -14.11
CA LYS A 428 -7.14 40.87 -15.43
C LYS A 428 -7.04 39.35 -15.60
N ASN A 429 -6.29 38.68 -14.74
CA ASN A 429 -6.11 37.23 -14.82
C ASN A 429 -7.30 36.47 -14.24
N VAL A 430 -8.13 37.08 -13.39
CA VAL A 430 -9.31 36.41 -12.83
C VAL A 430 -10.53 36.56 -13.75
N SER A 431 -11.51 35.66 -13.61
CA SER A 431 -12.76 35.73 -14.39
C SER A 431 -13.47 37.07 -14.18
N SER A 432 -14.06 37.63 -15.25
CA SER A 432 -14.82 38.88 -15.21
C SER A 432 -15.98 38.84 -14.20
N VAL A 433 -16.57 37.67 -13.99
CA VAL A 433 -17.61 37.45 -12.97
C VAL A 433 -17.06 37.66 -11.57
N LEU A 434 -15.85 37.16 -11.28
CA LEU A 434 -15.19 37.31 -9.99
C LEU A 434 -14.77 38.76 -9.74
N SER A 435 -14.21 39.44 -10.74
CA SER A 435 -13.79 40.84 -10.60
C SER A 435 -14.98 41.78 -10.40
N GLY A 436 -16.08 41.56 -11.12
CA GLY A 436 -17.33 42.30 -10.93
C GLY A 436 -17.94 42.07 -9.54
N LEU A 437 -17.97 40.82 -9.07
CA LEU A 437 -18.48 40.49 -7.74
C LEU A 437 -17.60 41.08 -6.63
N ALA A 438 -16.28 41.01 -6.77
CA ALA A 438 -15.33 41.61 -5.83
C ALA A 438 -15.51 43.13 -5.75
N LEU A 439 -15.73 43.81 -6.89
CA LEU A 439 -16.00 45.25 -6.92
C LEU A 439 -17.30 45.61 -6.18
N LYS A 440 -18.35 44.80 -6.34
CA LYS A 440 -19.62 44.98 -5.61
C LYS A 440 -19.41 44.79 -4.11
N LYS A 441 -18.72 43.73 -3.71
CA LYS A 441 -18.42 43.40 -2.30
C LYS A 441 -17.49 44.40 -1.61
N MET A 442 -16.64 45.09 -2.36
CA MET A 442 -15.78 46.16 -1.83
C MET A 442 -16.59 47.42 -1.49
N LYS A 443 -17.67 47.69 -2.26
CA LYS A 443 -18.54 48.87 -2.08
C LYS A 443 -19.59 48.67 -0.98
N GLU A 444 -19.99 47.43 -0.74
CA GLU A 444 -20.70 46.98 0.47
C GLU A 444 -19.78 47.05 1.71
#